data_AF-G0HFL5-F1
#
_entry.id   AF-G0HFL5-F1
#
_cell.length_a   1.000
_cell.length_b   1.000
_cell.length_c   1.000
_cell.angle_alpha   90.00
_cell.angle_beta   90.00
_cell.angle_gamma   90.00
#
_symmetry.space_group_name_H-M   'P 1'
#
loop_
_entity.id
_entity.type
_entity.pdbx_description
1 polymer ?
#
loop_
_entity_poly.entity_id
_entity_poly.type
_entity_poly.pdbx_seq_one_letter_code
_entity_poly.pdbx_strand_id
1 'polypeptide(L)' 'MSAAAIAMLVLFIVVIWGGLVLSALALRGKVDEEAGDLGTLPGTTDAELVIHGH' A
#
# COMPACT_ATOMS: atom_id res chain seq x y z
N MET A 1 -0.15 25.36 -27.34
CA MET A 1 -0.83 24.77 -26.15
C MET A 1 -1.27 25.90 -25.24
N SER A 2 -2.50 25.90 -24.74
CA SER A 2 -2.97 26.96 -23.83
C SER A 2 -2.39 26.75 -22.43
N ALA A 3 -2.15 27.84 -21.70
CA ALA A 3 -1.66 27.78 -20.32
C ALA A 3 -2.59 26.96 -19.41
N ALA A 4 -3.91 27.05 -19.64
CA ALA A 4 -4.91 26.26 -18.93
C ALA A 4 -4.73 24.74 -19.17
N ALA A 5 -4.43 24.31 -20.41
CA ALA A 5 -4.20 22.91 -20.70
C ALA A 5 -2.93 22.37 -20.00
N ILE A 6 -1.88 23.18 -19.94
CA ILE A 6 -0.64 22.83 -19.23
C ILE A 6 -0.89 22.71 -17.72
N ALA A 7 -1.64 23.65 -17.14
CA ALA A 7 -1.99 23.60 -15.71
C ALA A 7 -2.79 22.33 -15.37
N MET A 8 -3.75 21.96 -16.20
CA MET A 8 -4.54 20.74 -16.02
C MET A 8 -3.70 19.47 -16.15
N LEU A 9 -2.75 19.44 -17.09
CA LEU A 9 -1.81 18.32 -17.24
C LEU A 9 -0.94 18.14 -15.99
N VAL A 10 -0.37 19.24 -15.47
CA VAL A 10 0.47 19.20 -14.27
C VAL A 10 -0.34 18.73 -13.06
N LEU A 11 -1.57 19.25 -12.88
CA LEU A 11 -2.46 18.83 -11.81
C LEU A 11 -2.75 17.33 -11.88
N PHE A 12 -3.05 16.81 -13.06
CA PHE A 12 -3.29 15.39 -13.29
C PHE A 12 -2.08 14.53 -12.88
N ILE A 13 -0.86 14.94 -13.30
CA ILE A 13 0.38 14.25 -12.93
C ILE A 13 0.58 14.26 -11.42
N VAL A 14 0.42 15.41 -10.76
CA VAL A 14 0.62 15.55 -9.31
C VAL A 14 -0.37 14.69 -8.52
N VAL A 15 -1.64 14.62 -8.94
CA VAL A 15 -2.66 13.81 -8.25
C VAL A 15 -2.36 12.31 -8.40
N ILE A 16 -2.08 11.84 -9.61
CA ILE A 16 -1.81 10.41 -9.86
C ILE A 16 -0.52 9.98 -9.16
N TRP A 17 0.59 10.68 -9.42
CA TRP A 17 1.89 10.29 -8.88
C TRP A 17 2.00 10.59 -7.38
N GLY A 18 1.45 11.71 -6.92
CA GLY A 18 1.41 12.02 -5.49
C GLY A 18 0.59 10.99 -4.71
N GLY A 19 -0.60 10.64 -5.20
CA GLY A 19 -1.43 9.60 -4.60
C GLY A 19 -0.74 8.23 -4.60
N LEU A 20 -0.08 7.87 -5.70
CA LEU A 20 0.65 6.60 -5.81
C LEU A 20 1.83 6.53 -4.84
N VAL A 21 2.67 7.57 -4.78
CA VAL A 21 3.83 7.62 -3.87
C VAL A 21 3.39 7.55 -2.42
N LEU A 22 2.37 8.32 -2.02
CA LEU A 22 1.84 8.30 -0.66
C LEU A 22 1.27 6.92 -0.31
N SER A 23 0.53 6.30 -1.24
CA SER A 23 -0.04 4.96 -1.03
C SER A 23 1.05 3.89 -0.89
N ALA A 24 2.09 3.96 -1.72
CA ALA A 24 3.22 3.03 -1.65
C ALA A 24 3.99 3.17 -0.33
N LEU A 25 4.23 4.41 0.14
CA LEU A 25 4.83 4.67 1.45
C LEU A 25 3.96 4.16 2.59
N ALA A 26 2.64 4.37 2.52
CA ALA A 26 1.69 3.88 3.51
C ALA A 26 1.62 2.34 3.56
N LEU A 27 1.72 1.67 2.41
CA LEU A 27 1.77 0.20 2.34
C LEU A 27 3.08 -0.34 2.92
N ARG A 28 4.21 0.30 2.62
CA ARG A 28 5.53 -0.16 3.07
C ARG A 28 5.69 -0.16 4.59
N GLY A 29 4.91 0.64 5.31
CA GLY A 29 4.95 0.72 6.77
C GLY A 29 4.09 -0.33 7.49
N LYS A 30 3.24 -1.07 6.79
CA LYS A 30 2.40 -2.11 7.39
C LYS A 30 3.08 -3.46 7.17
N VAL A 31 3.62 -4.03 8.25
CA VAL A 31 4.06 -5.43 8.28
C VAL A 31 2.77 -6.28 8.25
N ASP A 32 2.70 -7.24 7.33
CA ASP A 32 1.50 -8.10 7.14
C ASP A 32 1.06 -8.77 8.46
N GLU A 33 2.01 -9.08 9.33
CA GLU A 33 1.83 -9.66 10.66
C GLU A 33 1.00 -8.79 11.63
N GLU A 34 0.91 -7.47 11.39
CA GLU A 34 0.15 -6.53 12.24
C GLU A 34 -1.13 -6.00 11.57
N ALA A 35 -1.27 -6.14 10.25
CA ALA A 35 -2.32 -5.45 9.49
C ALA A 35 -3.52 -6.33 9.11
N GLY A 36 -3.39 -7.66 9.20
CA GLY A 36 -4.49 -8.60 8.92
C GLY A 36 -5.47 -8.75 10.09
N ASP A 37 -6.71 -9.14 9.80
CA ASP A 37 -7.77 -9.43 10.82
C ASP A 37 -7.36 -10.54 11.80
N LEU A 38 -6.39 -11.37 11.39
CA LEU A 38 -5.79 -12.40 12.21
C LEU A 38 -4.65 -11.88 13.12
N GLY A 39 -3.98 -10.78 12.73
CA GLY A 39 -2.91 -10.14 13.49
C GLY A 39 -1.94 -11.12 14.15
N THR A 40 -1.83 -11.01 15.47
CA THR A 40 -0.98 -11.85 16.33
C THR A 40 -1.73 -13.02 16.99
N LEU A 41 -2.86 -13.46 16.42
CA LEU A 41 -3.60 -14.60 16.94
C LEU A 41 -2.73 -15.87 16.95
N PRO A 42 -2.86 -16.73 17.98
CA PRO A 42 -2.12 -17.98 18.03
C PRO A 42 -2.51 -18.89 16.86
N GLY A 43 -1.54 -19.46 16.16
CA GLY A 43 -1.75 -20.34 15.02
C GLY A 43 -1.89 -19.63 13.66
N THR A 44 -1.77 -18.30 13.61
CA THR A 44 -1.92 -17.52 12.36
C THR A 44 -0.62 -16.87 11.89
N THR A 45 0.50 -17.15 12.57
CA THR A 45 1.83 -16.71 12.10
C THR A 45 2.32 -17.57 10.94
N ASP A 46 3.13 -17.00 10.04
CA ASP A 46 3.70 -17.73 8.90
C ASP A 46 4.44 -19.00 9.33
N ALA A 47 5.16 -18.93 10.45
CA ALA A 47 5.87 -20.08 11.01
C ALA A 47 4.92 -21.22 11.42
N GLU A 48 3.78 -20.90 12.02
CA GLU A 48 2.80 -21.89 12.45
C GLU A 48 2.01 -22.49 11.28
N LEU A 49 1.66 -21.67 10.28
CA LEU A 49 0.97 -22.11 9.06
C LEU A 49 1.82 -23.04 8.20
N VAL A 50 3.12 -22.77 8.07
CA VAL A 50 4.06 -23.66 7.37
C VAL A 50 4.17 -25.01 8.07
N ILE A 51 4.08 -25.04 9.40
CA ILE A 51 4.18 -26.29 10.19
C ILE A 51 2.87 -27.10 10.14
N HIS A 52 1.70 -26.45 10.14
CA HIS A 52 0.38 -27.13 10.11
C HIS A 52 -0.12 -27.46 8.70
N GLY A 53 0.46 -26.88 7.65
CA GLY A 53 0.09 -27.11 6.26
C GLY A 53 0.66 -28.39 5.62
N HIS A 54 1.37 -29.22 6.39
CA HIS A 54 1.96 -30.50 5.97
C HIS A 54 1.22 -31.70 6.55
#